data_AF-A0A6P3ZY44-F1
#
_entry.id   AF-A0A6P3ZY44-F1
#
_cell.length_a   1.000
_cell.length_b   1.000
_cell.length_c   1.000
_cell.angle_alpha   90.00
_cell.angle_beta   90.00
_cell.angle_gamma   90.00
#
_symmetry.space_group_name_H-M   'P 1'
#
loop_
_entity.id
_entity.type
_entity.pdbx_description
1 polymer ?
#
loop_
_entity_poly.entity_id
_entity_poly.type
_entity_poly.pdbx_seq_one_letter_code
_entity_poly.pdbx_strand_id
1 'polypeptide(L)'
;MVSTVTALVTLIDDTYDFYGTLMNWELFTEAVRRWDVHGIDHLPDYMKLCFLVLHNTMNQIAFDVFKWADLCKAHLREAKWYYSGYKVSLEEYVENACISIAAPVALAHVHVPATNPIREAAMKSMDKYPEVVQLSAILFRLADGLGI
;
A
#
# COMPACT_ATOMS: atom_id res chain seq x y z
N MET A 1 12.87 -10.58 2.25
CA MET A 1 11.84 -10.12 1.30
C MET A 1 10.50 -9.92 2.00
N VAL A 2 9.80 -10.96 2.46
CA VAL A 2 8.50 -10.79 3.16
C VAL A 2 8.60 -9.88 4.38
N SER A 3 9.55 -10.13 5.30
CA SER A 3 9.77 -9.27 6.48
C SER A 3 10.08 -7.82 6.12
N THR A 4 10.79 -7.60 5.01
CA THR A 4 11.12 -6.25 4.50
C THR A 4 9.86 -5.54 4.00
N VAL A 5 9.01 -6.25 3.24
CA VAL A 5 7.75 -5.72 2.74
C VAL A 5 6.80 -5.41 3.90
N THR A 6 6.69 -6.30 4.89
CA THR A 6 5.89 -6.05 6.09
C THR A 6 6.37 -4.82 6.84
N ALA A 7 7.68 -4.66 7.06
CA ALA A 7 8.22 -3.48 7.73
C ALA A 7 7.94 -2.18 6.95
N LEU A 8 8.03 -2.21 5.63
CA LEU A 8 7.69 -1.08 4.76
C LEU A 8 6.20 -0.71 4.82
N VAL A 9 5.33 -1.73 4.81
CA VAL A 9 3.89 -1.53 4.98
C VAL A 9 3.60 -0.83 6.30
N THR A 10 4.12 -1.34 7.41
CA THR A 10 3.93 -0.73 8.74
C THR A 10 4.47 0.70 8.80
N LEU A 11 5.64 0.96 8.22
CA LEU A 11 6.20 2.31 8.17
C LEU A 11 5.30 3.30 7.42
N ILE A 12 4.69 2.86 6.31
CA ILE A 12 3.76 3.68 5.53
C ILE A 12 2.46 3.85 6.29
N ASP A 13 1.91 2.80 6.88
CA ASP A 13 0.69 2.82 7.70
C ASP A 13 0.81 3.86 8.84
N ASP A 14 1.88 3.79 9.65
CA ASP A 14 2.17 4.77 10.71
C ASP A 14 2.28 6.21 10.17
N THR A 15 2.80 6.37 8.95
CA THR A 15 2.90 7.68 8.29
C THR A 15 1.52 8.27 8.00
N TYR A 16 0.53 7.46 7.62
CA TYR A 16 -0.84 7.94 7.40
C TYR A 16 -1.65 8.09 8.70
N ASP A 17 -1.38 7.26 9.72
CA ASP A 17 -2.18 7.23 10.95
C ASP A 17 -1.78 8.29 11.99
N PHE A 18 -0.48 8.57 12.14
CA PHE A 18 0.01 9.40 13.23
C PHE A 18 0.88 10.58 12.78
N TYR A 19 1.58 10.45 11.66
CA TYR A 19 2.61 11.40 11.27
C TYR A 19 2.24 12.09 9.96
N GLY A 20 1.48 13.19 10.04
CA GLY A 20 1.30 14.05 8.88
C GLY A 20 0.13 15.01 8.93
N THR A 21 -0.13 15.61 7.78
CA THR A 21 -1.32 16.41 7.50
C THR A 21 -1.90 15.90 6.20
N LEU A 22 -3.19 16.16 5.96
CA LEU A 22 -3.84 15.75 4.71
C LEU A 22 -3.08 16.20 3.46
N MET A 23 -2.55 17.43 3.47
CA MET A 23 -1.71 17.96 2.39
C MET A 23 -0.44 17.12 2.19
N ASN A 24 0.26 16.77 3.27
CA ASN A 24 1.48 15.97 3.20
C ASN A 24 1.19 14.56 2.67
N TRP A 25 0.09 13.94 3.09
CA TRP A 25 -0.32 12.63 2.62
C TRP A 25 -0.73 12.62 1.14
N GLU A 26 -1.38 13.68 0.66
CA GLU A 26 -1.68 13.84 -0.77
C GLU A 26 -0.39 13.94 -1.60
N LEU A 27 0.57 14.75 -1.15
CA LEU A 27 1.88 14.88 -1.79
C LEU A 27 2.66 13.55 -1.76
N PHE A 28 2.64 12.83 -0.63
CA PHE A 28 3.31 11.54 -0.51
C PHE A 28 2.67 10.48 -1.40
N THR A 29 1.34 10.41 -1.43
CA THR A 29 0.59 9.51 -2.35
C THR A 29 0.97 9.80 -3.79
N GLU A 30 1.04 11.07 -4.17
CA GLU A 30 1.38 11.47 -5.54
C GLU A 30 2.83 11.14 -5.90
N ALA A 31 3.76 11.31 -4.96
CA ALA A 31 5.16 10.91 -5.15
C ALA A 31 5.29 9.40 -5.40
N VAL A 32 4.61 8.57 -4.59
CA VAL A 32 4.57 7.10 -4.78
C VAL A 32 3.90 6.74 -6.11
N ARG A 33 2.81 7.41 -6.48
CA ARG A 33 2.11 7.15 -7.74
C ARG A 33 2.95 7.50 -8.97
N ARG A 34 3.69 8.61 -8.93
CA ARG A 34 4.60 9.02 -10.00
C ARG A 34 5.89 8.22 -10.02
N TRP A 35 6.24 7.63 -8.88
CA TRP A 35 7.52 6.98 -8.64
C TRP A 35 8.69 7.92 -8.94
N ASP A 36 8.59 9.17 -8.48
CA ASP A 36 9.52 10.25 -8.79
C ASP A 36 10.18 10.80 -7.52
N VAL A 37 11.49 10.61 -7.41
CA VAL A 37 12.32 11.11 -6.29
C VAL A 37 12.38 12.64 -6.21
N HIS A 38 12.09 13.36 -7.30
CA HIS A 38 12.04 14.83 -7.28
C HIS A 38 10.69 15.34 -6.74
N GLY A 39 9.67 14.48 -6.67
CA GLY A 39 8.35 14.83 -6.16
C GLY A 39 8.27 15.00 -4.63
N ILE A 40 9.37 14.73 -3.90
CA ILE A 40 9.37 14.68 -2.42
C ILE A 40 9.95 15.93 -1.76
N ASP A 41 10.43 16.93 -2.51
CA ASP A 41 11.14 18.09 -1.95
C ASP A 41 10.31 18.87 -0.92
N HIS A 42 9.00 18.91 -1.12
CA HIS A 42 8.04 19.61 -0.26
C HIS A 42 7.55 18.79 0.94
N LEU A 43 7.92 17.51 1.03
CA LEU A 43 7.52 16.66 2.14
C LEU A 43 8.36 16.95 3.40
N PRO A 44 7.87 16.61 4.60
CA PRO A 44 8.70 16.55 5.80
C PRO A 44 9.82 15.50 5.66
N ASP A 45 10.95 15.69 6.35
CA ASP A 45 12.13 14.82 6.20
C ASP A 45 11.86 13.34 6.50
N TYR A 46 11.00 13.01 7.47
CA TYR A 46 10.65 11.62 7.76
C TYR A 46 9.86 10.96 6.62
N MET A 47 8.97 11.71 5.95
CA MET A 47 8.24 11.21 4.79
C MET A 47 9.17 11.05 3.58
N LYS A 48 10.12 11.97 3.40
CA LYS A 48 11.18 11.80 2.38
C LYS A 48 11.96 10.52 2.63
N LEU A 49 12.37 10.28 3.88
CA LEU A 49 13.08 9.07 4.26
C LEU A 49 12.23 7.82 3.99
N CYS A 50 10.96 7.83 4.39
CA CYS A 50 10.02 6.73 4.11
C CYS A 50 9.93 6.43 2.61
N PHE A 51 9.74 7.46 1.78
CA PHE A 51 9.69 7.31 0.33
C PHE A 51 11.00 6.75 -0.23
N LEU A 52 12.15 7.29 0.19
CA LEU A 52 13.46 6.84 -0.31
C LEU A 52 13.75 5.39 0.06
N VAL A 53 13.40 4.96 1.28
CA VAL A 53 13.57 3.56 1.71
C VAL A 53 12.68 2.64 0.88
N LEU A 54 11.41 3.01 0.66
CA LEU A 54 10.50 2.27 -0.24
C LEU A 54 11.08 2.19 -1.65
N HIS A 55 11.39 3.34 -2.25
CA HIS A 55 11.87 3.48 -3.62
C HIS A 55 13.13 2.66 -3.87
N ASN A 56 14.14 2.80 -3.01
CA ASN A 56 15.39 2.06 -3.14
C ASN A 56 15.19 0.56 -2.96
N THR A 57 14.35 0.14 -2.01
CA THR A 57 14.09 -1.29 -1.78
C THR A 57 13.39 -1.91 -2.99
N MET A 58 12.35 -1.27 -3.53
CA MET A 58 11.59 -1.80 -4.68
C MET A 58 12.41 -1.84 -5.96
N ASN A 59 13.25 -0.83 -6.20
CA ASN A 59 14.16 -0.82 -7.34
C ASN A 59 15.23 -1.93 -7.23
N GLN A 60 15.71 -2.25 -6.02
CA GLN A 60 16.65 -3.36 -5.83
C GLN A 60 16.04 -4.72 -6.18
N ILE A 61 14.74 -4.91 -5.93
CA ILE A 61 14.05 -6.18 -6.21
C ILE A 61 13.32 -6.18 -7.56
N ALA A 62 13.47 -5.13 -8.37
CA ALA A 62 12.85 -4.95 -9.70
C ALA A 62 11.34 -5.25 -9.71
N PHE A 63 10.63 -4.81 -8.67
CA PHE A 63 9.23 -5.16 -8.44
C PHE A 63 8.27 -4.04 -8.86
N ASP A 64 7.03 -4.42 -9.16
CA ASP A 64 5.98 -3.52 -9.59
C ASP A 64 5.53 -2.55 -8.47
N VAL A 65 5.58 -1.26 -8.80
CA VAL A 65 5.28 -0.13 -7.93
C VAL A 65 3.79 0.15 -7.83
N PHE A 66 2.97 -0.37 -8.75
CA PHE A 66 1.53 -0.07 -8.81
C PHE A 66 0.79 -0.48 -7.53
N LYS A 67 1.19 -1.60 -6.90
CA LYS A 67 0.56 -2.07 -5.66
C LYS A 67 0.84 -1.16 -4.47
N TRP A 68 2.01 -0.51 -4.43
CA TRP A 68 2.33 0.49 -3.40
C TRP A 68 1.56 1.79 -3.59
N ALA A 69 1.36 2.20 -4.85
CA ALA A 69 0.53 3.34 -5.17
C ALA A 69 -0.94 3.12 -4.77
N ASP A 70 -1.48 1.93 -5.00
CA ASP A 70 -2.84 1.59 -4.58
C ASP A 70 -2.98 1.52 -3.05
N LEU A 71 -1.99 0.97 -2.35
CA LEU A 71 -1.94 0.99 -0.89
C LEU A 71 -1.98 2.43 -0.34
N CYS A 72 -1.12 3.32 -0.86
CA CYS A 72 -1.09 4.73 -0.43
C CYS A 72 -2.42 5.44 -0.69
N LYS A 73 -3.07 5.19 -1.84
CA LYS A 73 -4.40 5.75 -2.13
C LYS A 73 -5.45 5.25 -1.14
N ALA A 74 -5.39 3.98 -0.76
CA ALA A 74 -6.33 3.40 0.19
C ALA A 74 -6.20 4.04 1.58
N HIS A 75 -4.97 4.21 2.08
CA HIS A 75 -4.73 4.94 3.33
C HIS A 75 -5.15 6.42 3.23
N LEU A 76 -4.84 7.09 2.11
CA LEU A 76 -5.29 8.48 1.89
C LEU A 76 -6.82 8.60 1.92
N ARG A 77 -7.54 7.61 1.37
CA ARG A 77 -9.01 7.60 1.38
C ARG A 77 -9.54 7.48 2.81
N GLU A 78 -8.97 6.60 3.63
CA GLU A 78 -9.31 6.45 5.05
C GLU A 78 -9.03 7.75 5.83
N ALA A 79 -7.86 8.36 5.62
CA ALA A 79 -7.54 9.65 6.20
C ALA A 79 -8.55 10.75 5.79
N LYS A 80 -8.97 10.78 4.53
CA LYS A 80 -10.00 11.73 4.05
C LYS A 80 -11.36 11.50 4.72
N TRP A 81 -11.78 10.25 4.88
CA TRP A 81 -13.01 9.94 5.62
C TRP A 81 -12.93 10.43 7.06
N TYR A 82 -11.83 10.17 7.74
CA TYR A 82 -11.60 10.62 9.12
C TYR A 82 -11.67 12.14 9.25
N TYR A 83 -10.91 12.89 8.43
CA TYR A 83 -10.85 14.36 8.50
C TYR A 83 -12.15 15.05 8.12
N SER A 84 -12.91 14.48 7.18
CA SER A 84 -14.20 15.04 6.77
C SER A 84 -15.36 14.66 7.70
N GLY A 85 -15.16 13.71 8.61
CA GLY A 85 -16.23 13.12 9.41
C GLY A 85 -17.24 12.32 8.57
N TYR A 86 -16.84 11.89 7.36
CA TYR A 86 -17.70 11.13 6.47
C TYR A 86 -18.03 9.76 7.06
N LYS A 87 -19.33 9.43 7.08
CA LYS A 87 -19.80 8.13 7.54
C LYS A 87 -19.86 7.15 6.37
N VAL A 88 -18.82 6.35 6.27
CA VAL A 88 -18.67 5.29 5.26
C VAL A 88 -19.67 4.14 5.50
N SER A 89 -20.17 3.54 4.43
CA SER A 89 -20.94 2.29 4.54
C SER A 89 -20.02 1.10 4.82
N LEU A 90 -20.55 -0.03 5.32
CA LEU A 90 -19.73 -1.22 5.51
C LEU A 90 -19.15 -1.74 4.19
N GLU A 91 -19.93 -1.72 3.12
CA GLU A 91 -19.50 -2.14 1.79
C GLU A 91 -18.36 -1.26 1.28
N GLU A 92 -18.53 0.06 1.33
CA GLU A 92 -17.50 1.01 0.89
C GLU A 92 -16.22 0.92 1.75
N TYR A 93 -16.37 0.70 3.06
CA TYR A 93 -15.24 0.47 3.95
C TYR A 93 -14.50 -0.80 3.55
N VAL A 94 -15.19 -1.93 3.41
CA VAL A 94 -14.57 -3.22 3.08
C VAL A 94 -13.84 -3.17 1.74
N GLU A 95 -14.43 -2.52 0.72
CA GLU A 95 -13.79 -2.34 -0.58
C GLU A 95 -12.42 -1.65 -0.47
N ASN A 96 -12.32 -0.58 0.33
CA ASN A 96 -11.04 0.09 0.57
C ASN A 96 -10.12 -0.72 1.49
N ALA A 97 -10.71 -1.31 2.54
CA ALA A 97 -10.01 -2.00 3.59
C ALA A 97 -9.30 -3.27 3.11
N CYS A 98 -9.78 -3.87 2.01
CA CYS A 98 -9.10 -4.96 1.30
C CYS A 98 -7.75 -4.53 0.70
N ILE A 99 -7.59 -3.25 0.38
CA ILE A 99 -6.34 -2.70 -0.13
C ILE A 99 -5.48 -2.17 1.02
N SER A 100 -6.07 -1.41 1.96
CA SER A 100 -5.33 -0.80 3.08
C SER A 100 -4.75 -1.82 4.07
N ILE A 101 -5.29 -3.04 4.14
CA ILE A 101 -4.68 -4.14 4.92
C ILE A 101 -3.39 -4.70 4.29
N ALA A 102 -2.97 -4.19 3.12
CA ALA A 102 -1.74 -4.53 2.42
C ALA A 102 -1.54 -5.99 2.01
N ALA A 103 -2.54 -6.86 2.21
CA ALA A 103 -2.52 -8.24 1.73
C ALA A 103 -2.19 -8.35 0.22
N PRO A 104 -2.71 -7.48 -0.67
CA PRO A 104 -2.32 -7.53 -2.07
C PRO A 104 -0.84 -7.22 -2.33
N VAL A 105 -0.26 -6.27 -1.59
CA VAL A 105 1.18 -5.95 -1.66
C VAL A 105 1.98 -7.16 -1.21
N ALA A 106 1.67 -7.72 -0.03
CA ALA A 106 2.37 -8.87 0.53
C ALA A 106 2.32 -10.08 -0.42
N LEU A 107 1.13 -10.44 -0.92
CA LEU A 107 0.94 -11.58 -1.80
C LEU A 107 1.63 -11.40 -3.15
N ALA A 108 1.65 -10.18 -3.71
CA ALA A 108 2.36 -9.92 -4.96
C ALA A 108 3.88 -10.15 -4.81
N HIS A 109 4.47 -9.75 -3.68
CA HIS A 109 5.88 -9.97 -3.38
C HIS A 109 6.25 -11.43 -3.09
N VAL A 110 5.28 -12.26 -2.69
CA VAL A 110 5.48 -13.71 -2.53
C VAL A 110 5.27 -14.45 -3.86
N HIS A 111 4.26 -14.05 -4.64
CA HIS A 111 3.84 -14.77 -5.83
C HIS A 111 4.84 -14.67 -6.99
N VAL A 112 5.30 -13.44 -7.31
CA VAL A 112 6.18 -13.21 -8.48
C VAL A 112 7.49 -13.99 -8.37
N PRO A 113 8.21 -14.01 -7.23
CA PRO A 113 9.45 -14.77 -7.11
C PRO A 113 9.25 -16.29 -7.02
N ALA A 114 8.07 -16.74 -6.58
CA ALA A 114 7.73 -18.16 -6.48
C ALA A 114 7.36 -18.79 -7.84
N THR A 115 6.97 -17.99 -8.83
CA THR A 115 6.69 -18.47 -10.19
C THR A 115 7.97 -18.57 -11.03
N ASN A 116 8.42 -19.79 -11.34
CA ASN A 116 9.54 -20.04 -12.26
C ASN A 116 9.04 -20.63 -13.59
N PRO A 117 9.33 -20.02 -14.75
CA PRO A 117 9.94 -18.69 -14.94
C PRO A 117 8.97 -17.55 -14.59
N ILE A 118 9.51 -16.36 -14.29
CA ILE A 118 8.75 -15.12 -14.10
C ILE A 118 8.03 -14.82 -15.41
N ARG A 119 6.79 -15.29 -15.53
CA ARG A 119 5.98 -15.08 -16.72
C ARG A 119 5.27 -13.75 -16.51
N GLU A 120 5.35 -12.82 -17.46
CA GLU A 120 4.51 -11.60 -17.45
C GLU A 120 3.03 -11.89 -17.12
N ALA A 121 2.55 -13.10 -17.44
CA ALA A 121 1.23 -13.58 -17.08
C ALA A 121 0.97 -13.62 -15.57
N ALA A 122 1.96 -13.94 -14.73
CA ALA A 122 1.85 -13.95 -13.27
C ALA A 122 1.82 -12.53 -12.67
N MET A 123 2.50 -11.57 -13.32
CA MET A 123 2.37 -10.14 -12.96
C MET A 123 0.98 -9.63 -13.38
N LYS A 124 0.58 -9.88 -14.63
CA LYS A 124 -0.72 -9.49 -15.20
C LYS A 124 -1.91 -10.10 -14.47
N SER A 125 -1.78 -11.30 -13.90
CA SER A 125 -2.86 -11.90 -13.09
C SER A 125 -3.04 -11.15 -11.77
N MET A 126 -1.94 -10.70 -11.15
CA MET A 126 -1.98 -9.93 -9.90
C MET A 126 -2.51 -8.50 -10.09
N ASP A 127 -2.38 -7.92 -11.28
CA ASP A 127 -2.95 -6.59 -11.61
C ASP A 127 -4.46 -6.53 -11.35
N LYS A 128 -5.17 -7.61 -11.66
CA LYS A 128 -6.63 -7.70 -11.52
C LYS A 128 -7.12 -8.03 -10.11
N TYR A 129 -6.22 -8.18 -9.14
CA TYR A 129 -6.53 -8.67 -7.80
C TYR A 129 -7.41 -9.93 -7.84
N PRO A 130 -6.82 -11.12 -8.11
CA PRO A 130 -7.56 -12.37 -8.19
C PRO A 130 -8.47 -12.57 -6.97
N GLU A 131 -9.59 -13.28 -7.15
CA GLU A 131 -10.56 -13.53 -6.08
C GLU A 131 -9.90 -14.08 -4.80
N VAL A 132 -8.92 -14.97 -4.94
CA VAL A 132 -8.15 -15.50 -3.80
C VAL A 132 -7.41 -14.41 -3.01
N VAL A 133 -6.89 -13.38 -3.68
CA VAL A 133 -6.23 -12.22 -3.04
C VAL A 133 -7.26 -11.37 -2.30
N GLN A 134 -8.41 -11.14 -2.92
CA GLN A 134 -9.51 -10.37 -2.31
C GLN A 134 -10.05 -11.07 -1.06
N LEU A 135 -10.36 -12.37 -1.15
CA LEU A 135 -10.83 -13.16 -0.01
C LEU A 135 -9.80 -13.21 1.12
N SER A 136 -8.51 -13.36 0.79
CA SER A 136 -7.42 -13.32 1.77
C SER A 136 -7.36 -11.96 2.48
N ALA A 137 -7.53 -10.87 1.72
CA ALA A 137 -7.54 -9.51 2.26
C ALA A 137 -8.74 -9.26 3.19
N ILE A 138 -9.94 -9.70 2.79
CA ILE A 138 -11.15 -9.60 3.62
C ILE A 138 -10.94 -10.35 4.94
N LEU A 139 -10.49 -11.61 4.87
CA LEU A 139 -10.26 -12.42 6.06
C LEU A 139 -9.23 -11.77 6.99
N PHE A 140 -8.12 -11.28 6.43
CA PHE A 140 -7.08 -10.64 7.24
C PHE A 140 -7.58 -9.33 7.87
N ARG A 141 -8.31 -8.51 7.12
CA ARG A 141 -8.91 -7.27 7.65
C ARG A 141 -9.93 -7.55 8.76
N LEU A 142 -10.74 -8.59 8.62
CA LEU A 142 -11.71 -8.96 9.66
C LEU A 142 -11.02 -9.46 10.92
N ALA A 143 -9.96 -10.27 10.79
CA ALA A 143 -9.17 -10.72 11.94
C ALA A 143 -8.51 -9.54 12.67
N ASP A 144 -7.84 -8.67 11.92
CA ASP A 144 -7.22 -7.43 12.42
C ASP A 144 -8.21 -6.54 13.18
N GLY A 145 -9.39 -6.28 12.58
CA GLY A 145 -10.43 -5.48 13.22
C GLY A 145 -11.05 -6.12 14.48
N LEU A 146 -10.95 -7.44 14.63
CA LEU A 146 -11.37 -8.17 15.84
C LEU A 146 -10.26 -8.28 16.89
N GLY A 147 -9.04 -7.83 16.58
CA GLY A 147 -7.85 -7.97 17.43
C GLY A 147 -7.38 -9.43 17.57
N ILE A 148 -7.63 -10.26 16.55
CA ILE A 148 -7.29 -11.69 16.50
C ILE A 148 -6.07 -11.91 15.60
#